data_AF-A0A2T6LWI0-F1
#
_entry.id   AF-A0A2T6LWI0-F1
#
_cell.length_a   1.000
_cell.length_b   1.000
_cell.length_c   1.000
_cell.angle_alpha   90.00
_cell.angle_beta   90.00
_cell.angle_gamma   90.00
#
_symmetry.space_group_name_H-M   'P 1'
#
loop_
_entity.id
_entity.type
_entity.pdbx_description
1 polymer ?
#
loop_
_entity_poly.entity_id
_entity_poly.type
_entity_poly.pdbx_seq_one_letter_code
_entity_poly.pdbx_strand_id
1 'polypeptide(L)'
;MPALIATRDALDRFHAMMRSKEKARLDPWIAMAAKTKLAAFAASVEADKDAMAAAISTPRSSRQVEGKVNRLKVITRQMVLGAPKSTCSKPGLWRQHEPNCTECEPNPNLHAV
;
A
#
# COMPACT_ATOMS: atom_id res chain seq x y z
N MET A 1 29.23 9.55 -11.07
CA MET A 1 27.85 9.89 -11.50
C MET A 1 27.28 11.02 -10.64
N PRO A 2 27.61 12.29 -10.91
CA PRO A 2 27.20 13.43 -10.06
C PRO A 2 25.69 13.72 -10.09
N ALA A 3 25.02 13.47 -11.22
CA ALA A 3 23.59 13.73 -11.36
C ALA A 3 22.68 12.90 -10.43
N LEU A 4 23.06 11.65 -10.13
CA LEU A 4 22.33 10.80 -9.19
C LEU A 4 22.47 11.29 -7.74
N ILE A 5 23.65 11.76 -7.38
CA ILE A 5 23.95 12.30 -6.05
C ILE A 5 23.13 13.56 -5.80
N ALA A 6 23.07 14.48 -6.79
CA ALA A 6 22.24 15.68 -6.70
C ALA A 6 20.74 15.35 -6.57
N THR A 7 20.28 14.31 -7.29
CA THR A 7 18.90 13.82 -7.18
C THR A 7 18.60 13.25 -5.78
N ARG A 8 19.55 12.50 -5.20
CA ARG A 8 19.42 11.95 -3.85
C ARG A 8 19.39 13.05 -2.78
N ASP A 9 20.30 14.03 -2.86
CA ASP A 9 20.31 15.17 -1.94
C ASP A 9 18.99 15.97 -2.01
N ALA A 10 18.42 16.12 -3.21
CA ALA A 10 17.11 16.74 -3.36
C ALA A 10 15.97 15.95 -2.68
N LEU A 11 16.00 14.61 -2.73
CA LEU A 11 15.05 13.76 -2.01
C LEU A 11 15.23 13.83 -0.50
N ASP A 12 16.48 13.76 -0.02
CA ASP A 12 16.79 13.79 1.41
C ASP A 12 16.34 15.11 2.03
N ARG A 13 16.55 16.24 1.34
CA ARG A 13 16.06 17.56 1.76
C ARG A 13 14.54 17.66 1.75
N PHE A 14 13.86 17.06 0.77
CA PHE A 14 12.40 16.97 0.74
C PHE A 14 11.86 16.21 1.96
N HIS A 15 12.43 15.04 2.25
CA HIS A 15 12.05 14.22 3.40
C HIS A 15 12.29 14.94 4.73
N ALA A 16 13.43 15.63 4.86
CA ALA A 16 13.73 16.43 6.05
C ALA A 16 12.69 17.54 6.26
N MET A 17 12.35 18.28 5.20
CA MET A 17 11.31 19.32 5.22
C MET A 17 9.93 18.77 5.61
N MET A 18 9.54 17.62 5.06
CA MET A 18 8.27 16.96 5.39
C MET A 18 8.22 16.52 6.86
N ARG A 19 9.36 16.11 7.45
CA ARG A 19 9.44 15.75 8.88
C ARG A 19 9.45 16.96 9.80
N SER A 20 10.17 18.02 9.45
CA SER A 20 10.25 19.26 10.26
C SER A 20 9.01 20.14 10.12
N LYS A 21 8.12 19.80 9.19
CA LYS A 21 6.90 20.57 8.85
C LYS A 21 7.17 22.00 8.42
N GLU A 22 8.31 22.24 7.79
CA GLU A 22 8.82 23.58 7.52
C GLU A 22 8.39 24.07 6.13
N LYS A 23 7.19 24.66 6.04
CA LYS A 23 6.60 25.15 4.78
C LYS A 23 7.47 26.15 4.01
N ALA A 24 8.26 26.98 4.71
CA ALA A 24 9.08 28.02 4.11
C ALA A 24 10.22 27.46 3.23
N ARG A 25 10.57 26.17 3.40
CA ARG A 25 11.63 25.51 2.61
C ARG A 25 11.12 24.91 1.31
N LEU A 26 9.81 24.98 1.04
CA LEU A 26 9.20 24.41 -0.15
C LEU A 26 9.66 25.13 -1.43
N ASP A 27 9.59 26.47 -1.49
CA ASP A 27 10.00 27.22 -2.69
C ASP A 27 11.50 27.07 -3.02
N PRO A 28 12.43 27.20 -2.04
CA PRO A 28 13.85 26.92 -2.30
C PRO A 28 14.10 25.47 -2.77
N TRP A 29 13.32 24.52 -2.27
CA TRP A 29 13.44 23.12 -2.65
C TRP A 29 12.95 22.87 -4.08
N ILE A 30 11.83 23.45 -4.51
CA ILE A 30 11.31 23.34 -5.88
C ILE A 30 12.35 23.85 -6.89
N ALA A 31 12.93 25.02 -6.63
CA ALA A 31 13.95 25.62 -7.52
C ALA A 31 15.22 24.75 -7.65
N MET A 32 15.58 24.03 -6.59
CA MET A 32 16.71 23.09 -6.60
C MET A 32 16.33 21.78 -7.31
N ALA A 33 15.16 21.22 -7.01
CA ALA A 33 14.67 19.96 -7.58
C ALA A 33 14.42 20.05 -9.10
N ALA A 34 14.00 21.22 -9.60
CA ALA A 34 13.83 21.52 -11.02
C ALA A 34 15.11 21.32 -11.85
N LYS A 35 16.29 21.41 -11.24
CA LYS A 35 17.60 21.21 -11.90
C LYS A 35 18.07 19.76 -11.88
N THR A 36 17.30 18.86 -11.25
CA THR A 36 17.63 17.44 -11.10
C THR A 36 16.70 16.56 -11.92
N LYS A 37 16.86 15.24 -11.84
CA LYS A 37 15.92 14.28 -12.46
C LYS A 37 14.50 14.33 -11.84
N LEU A 38 14.28 15.13 -10.80
CA LEU A 38 12.97 15.34 -10.17
C LEU A 38 12.19 16.52 -10.78
N ALA A 39 12.62 17.10 -11.90
CA ALA A 39 11.98 18.29 -12.46
C ALA A 39 10.46 18.14 -12.67
N ALA A 40 10.00 17.00 -13.20
CA ALA A 40 8.57 16.73 -13.36
C ALA A 40 7.82 16.64 -12.01
N PHE A 41 8.46 16.08 -10.99
CA PHE A 41 7.91 16.01 -9.64
C PHE A 41 7.85 17.40 -9.00
N ALA A 42 8.92 18.19 -9.13
CA ALA A 42 8.96 19.57 -8.68
C ALA A 42 7.85 20.41 -9.33
N ALA A 43 7.59 20.22 -10.62
CA ALA A 43 6.50 20.89 -11.34
C ALA A 43 5.12 20.48 -10.79
N SER A 44 4.88 19.21 -10.46
CA SER A 44 3.62 18.80 -9.82
C SER A 44 3.46 19.40 -8.42
N VAL A 45 4.55 19.46 -7.64
CA VAL A 45 4.52 20.06 -6.30
C VAL A 45 4.32 21.57 -6.38
N GLU A 46 4.84 22.21 -7.42
CA GLU A 46 4.61 23.63 -7.73
C GLU A 46 3.15 23.91 -8.10
N ALA A 47 2.53 23.05 -8.92
CA ALA A 47 1.12 23.17 -9.26
C ALA A 47 0.21 23.02 -8.03
N ASP A 48 0.58 22.13 -7.10
CA ASP A 48 -0.19 21.82 -5.89
C ASP A 48 0.37 22.50 -4.61
N LYS A 49 1.02 23.67 -4.73
CA LYS A 49 1.71 24.34 -3.60
C LYS A 49 0.87 24.49 -2.35
N ASP A 50 -0.36 24.99 -2.48
CA ASP A 50 -1.26 25.21 -1.33
C ASP A 50 -1.67 23.90 -0.66
N ALA A 51 -1.97 22.88 -1.46
CA ALA A 51 -2.29 21.55 -0.98
C ALA A 51 -1.09 20.90 -0.27
N MET A 52 0.12 21.09 -0.80
CA MET A 52 1.36 20.60 -0.21
C MET A 52 1.70 21.35 1.09
N ALA A 53 1.52 22.66 1.14
CA ALA A 53 1.67 23.45 2.36
C ALA A 53 0.69 23.00 3.46
N ALA A 54 -0.56 22.72 3.09
CA ALA A 54 -1.57 22.16 3.99
C ALA A 54 -1.22 20.72 4.42
N ALA A 55 -0.70 19.89 3.52
CA ALA A 55 -0.27 18.53 3.82
C ALA A 55 0.92 18.48 4.80
N ILE A 56 1.81 19.47 4.74
CA ILE A 56 2.95 19.65 5.65
C ILE A 56 2.45 20.05 7.05
N SER A 57 1.48 20.95 7.15
CA SER A 57 0.96 21.44 8.44
C SER A 57 0.03 20.43 9.13
N THR A 58 -0.73 19.66 8.35
CA THR A 58 -1.75 18.75 8.88
C THR A 58 -1.12 17.51 9.54
N PRO A 59 -1.54 17.13 10.76
CA PRO A 59 -1.18 15.84 11.35
C PRO A 59 -1.69 14.69 10.48
N ARG A 60 -0.78 13.95 9.84
CA ARG A 60 -1.16 12.81 9.01
C ARG A 60 -1.46 11.60 9.90
N SER A 61 -2.73 11.28 10.10
CA SER A 61 -3.17 10.02 10.72
C SER A 61 -3.73 9.07 9.65
N SER A 62 -2.88 8.20 9.10
CA SER A 62 -3.29 7.26 8.05
C SER A 62 -3.98 6.00 8.57
N ARG A 63 -3.98 5.77 9.89
CA ARG A 63 -4.36 4.50 10.53
C ARG A 63 -5.79 4.03 10.24
N GLN A 64 -6.78 4.94 10.27
CA GLN A 64 -8.18 4.56 10.03
C GLN A 64 -8.48 4.34 8.54
N VAL A 65 -7.86 5.14 7.66
CA VAL A 65 -8.03 5.04 6.20
C VAL A 65 -7.36 3.78 5.67
N GLU A 66 -6.17 3.44 6.17
CA GLU A 66 -5.46 2.21 5.83
C GLU A 66 -6.29 0.95 6.13
N GLY A 67 -6.97 0.90 7.28
CA GLY A 67 -7.85 -0.23 7.63
C GLY A 67 -9.03 -0.39 6.67
N LYS A 68 -9.68 0.72 6.28
CA LYS A 68 -10.78 0.71 5.30
C LYS A 68 -10.31 0.26 3.92
N VAL A 69 -9.16 0.77 3.46
CA VAL A 69 -8.57 0.39 2.17
C VAL A 69 -8.13 -1.07 2.18
N ASN A 70 -7.56 -1.56 3.28
CA ASN A 70 -7.16 -2.96 3.40
C ASN A 70 -8.37 -3.91 3.35
N ARG A 71 -9.45 -3.58 4.08
CA ARG A 71 -10.70 -4.36 4.03
C ARG A 71 -11.25 -4.42 2.60
N LEU A 72 -11.30 -3.29 1.91
CA LEU A 72 -11.76 -3.24 0.52
C LEU A 72 -10.88 -4.10 -0.39
N LYS A 73 -9.54 -4.00 -0.26
CA LYS A 73 -8.59 -4.83 -1.01
C LYS A 73 -8.79 -6.33 -0.76
N VAL A 74 -9.11 -6.73 0.47
CA VAL A 74 -9.41 -8.14 0.81
C VAL A 74 -10.68 -8.60 0.12
N ILE A 75 -11.76 -7.82 0.19
CA ILE A 75 -13.04 -8.13 -0.45
C ILE A 75 -12.86 -8.28 -1.96
N THR A 76 -12.20 -7.33 -2.61
CA THR A 76 -11.96 -7.38 -4.06
C THR A 76 -11.13 -8.60 -4.46
N ARG A 77 -10.13 -8.99 -3.66
CA ARG A 77 -9.33 -10.20 -3.90
C ARG A 77 -10.13 -11.49 -3.76
N GLN A 78 -11.00 -11.58 -2.76
CA GLN A 78 -11.89 -12.74 -2.56
C GLN A 78 -12.93 -12.87 -3.68
N MET A 79 -13.41 -11.75 -4.22
CA MET A 79 -14.39 -11.72 -5.32
C MET A 79 -13.74 -12.07 -6.66
N VAL A 80 -12.57 -11.53 -6.97
CA VAL A 80 -11.94 -11.66 -8.30
C VAL A 80 -11.11 -12.94 -8.43
N LEU A 81 -10.39 -13.37 -7.39
CA LEU A 81 -9.56 -14.57 -7.43
C LEU A 81 -10.35 -15.85 -7.03
N GLY A 82 -11.62 -15.68 -6.67
CA GLY A 82 -12.45 -16.71 -6.03
C GLY A 82 -12.11 -16.89 -4.55
N ALA A 83 -13.06 -17.44 -3.78
CA ALA A 83 -12.81 -17.86 -2.41
C ALA A 83 -11.56 -18.76 -2.34
N PRO A 84 -10.75 -18.74 -1.25
CA PRO A 84 -9.77 -19.79 -1.06
C PRO A 84 -10.55 -21.10 -1.16
N LYS A 85 -10.26 -21.91 -2.19
CA LYS A 85 -10.80 -23.27 -2.28
C LYS A 85 -10.49 -23.87 -0.93
N SER A 86 -11.51 -24.26 -0.17
CA SER A 86 -11.32 -24.96 1.08
C SER A 86 -10.33 -26.07 0.79
N THR A 87 -9.08 -25.92 1.23
CA THR A 87 -8.16 -27.02 1.25
C THR A 87 -8.67 -27.88 2.39
N CYS A 88 -9.68 -28.69 2.11
CA CYS A 88 -9.96 -29.89 2.86
C CYS A 88 -8.72 -30.76 2.64
N SER A 89 -7.69 -30.49 3.44
CA SER A 89 -6.47 -31.28 3.44
C SER A 89 -6.83 -32.58 4.13
N LYS A 90 -7.22 -33.59 3.35
CA LYS A 90 -7.01 -34.97 3.76
C LYS A 90 -5.50 -35.10 4.00
N PRO A 91 -5.03 -35.46 5.19
CA PRO A 91 -3.64 -35.81 5.35
C PRO A 91 -3.40 -37.09 4.54
N GLY A 92 -2.59 -37.00 3.49
CA GLY A 92 -1.99 -38.18 2.87
C GLY A 92 -2.56 -38.70 1.55
N LEU A 93 -3.21 -37.90 0.69
CA LEU A 93 -3.43 -38.38 -0.68
C LEU A 93 -3.43 -37.26 -1.74
N TRP A 94 -2.36 -37.23 -2.52
CA TRP A 94 -2.22 -36.38 -3.69
C TRP A 94 -3.23 -36.78 -4.78
N ARG A 95 -4.19 -35.89 -5.01
CA ARG A 95 -4.84 -35.62 -6.31
C ARG A 95 -5.35 -36.87 -7.07
N GLN A 96 -6.52 -37.36 -6.68
CA GLN A 96 -7.44 -38.01 -7.62
C GLN A 96 -8.79 -37.31 -7.55
N HIS A 97 -9.28 -36.94 -8.72
CA HIS A 97 -10.51 -36.20 -8.96
C HIS A 97 -11.66 -37.22 -9.05
N GLU A 98 -12.41 -37.42 -7.97
CA GLU A 98 -13.65 -38.20 -8.01
C GLU A 98 -14.85 -37.26 -8.20
N PRO A 99 -15.69 -37.43 -9.24
CA PRO A 99 -16.72 -36.45 -9.59
C PRO A 99 -18.06 -36.62 -8.86
N ASN A 100 -18.19 -37.54 -7.90
CA ASN A 100 -19.50 -37.83 -7.31
C ASN A 100 -19.41 -38.06 -5.80
N CYS A 101 -19.46 -36.98 -5.02
CA CYS A 101 -19.77 -37.03 -3.59
C CYS A 101 -21.21 -36.55 -3.41
N THR A 102 -22.19 -37.42 -3.67
CA THR A 102 -23.52 -37.28 -3.11
C THR A 102 -23.57 -38.08 -1.82
N GLU A 103 -23.94 -37.39 -0.74
CA GLU A 103 -24.20 -37.89 0.63
C GLU A 103 -23.02 -37.83 1.62
N CYS A 104 -23.02 -36.74 2.41
CA CYS A 104 -22.39 -36.71 3.71
C CYS A 104 -23.34 -37.39 4.70
N GLU A 105 -23.10 -38.66 5.05
CA GLU A 105 -23.70 -39.20 6.27
C GLU A 105 -23.07 -38.50 7.50
N PRO A 106 -23.86 -38.13 8.52
CA PRO A 106 -23.31 -37.56 9.74
C PRO A 106 -22.54 -38.65 10.50
N ASN A 107 -21.24 -38.43 10.74
CA ASN A 107 -20.42 -39.35 11.53
C ASN A 107 -20.95 -39.41 12.99
N PRO A 108 -21.36 -40.58 13.50
CA PRO A 108 -22.00 -40.71 14.80
C PRO A 108 -21.06 -40.59 16.01
N ASN A 109 -19.76 -40.33 15.83
CA ASN A 109 -18.78 -40.35 16.93
C ASN A 109 -18.11 -38.99 17.21
N LEU A 110 -18.82 -37.87 17.03
CA LEU A 110 -18.35 -36.57 17.53
C LEU A 110 -18.87 -36.34 18.96
N HIS A 111 -18.28 -37.05 19.93
CA HIS A 111 -18.39 -36.62 21.33
C HIS A 111 -17.52 -35.38 21.51
N ALA A 112 -18.19 -34.26 21.79
CA ALA A 112 -17.57 -33.00 22.17
C ALA A 112 -16.76 -33.20 23.47
N VAL A 113 -15.47 -32.89 23.40
CA VAL A 113 -14.63 -32.55 24.55
C VAL A 113 -13.87 -31.28 24.21
#